data_AF-A0A378XZV0-F1
#
_entry.id   AF-A0A378XZV0-F1
#
_cell.length_a   1.000
_cell.length_b   1.000
_cell.length_c   1.000
_cell.angle_alpha   90.00
_cell.angle_beta   90.00
_cell.angle_gamma   90.00
#
_symmetry.space_group_name_H-M   'P 1'
#
loop_
_entity.id
_entity.type
_entity.pdbx_description
1 polymer ?
#
loop_
_entity_poly.entity_id
_entity_poly.type
_entity_poly.pdbx_seq_one_letter_code
_entity_poly.pdbx_strand_id
1 'polypeptide(L)'
;MIQQGNFLLMERNEFREWLKKQVVTRPIQFLQVHHTASPNYSTRKMVNGIAQQDTFKCLEGMRNYHLSEGWAATGQNITTLENGQIAISLDRPLNRIPAGIRGFNNKCICIEHVGNFDSGGDKITDEQKKTIIHLYACLAERFNLPINTDHIIYHSWFTRTGIRLRDFTPGKSSKTCPGTDFWGDGNTVAAAKKNFLPQIQEELNRLKGQNKNISKGDQPMTIQEQADFQALQEQVKQLTSKLSMDKIPEWAMEACVAAKNAGAVDTTSGGSYDFYRLITVMYRKGFFK
;
A
#
# COMPACT_ATOMS: atom_id res chain seq x y z
N MET A 1 -2.64 -9.04 -4.94
CA MET A 1 -2.95 -8.68 -6.34
C MET A 1 -4.15 -9.47 -6.86
N ILE A 2 -5.09 -8.82 -7.55
CA ILE A 2 -6.29 -9.42 -8.14
C ILE A 2 -6.45 -8.89 -9.57
N GLN A 3 -6.61 -9.76 -10.56
CA GLN A 3 -6.89 -9.37 -11.94
C GLN A 3 -8.37 -9.60 -12.26
N GLN A 4 -9.02 -8.60 -12.85
CA GLN A 4 -10.36 -8.71 -13.38
C GLN A 4 -10.53 -7.76 -14.57
N GLY A 5 -11.06 -8.30 -15.68
CA GLY A 5 -11.22 -7.53 -16.92
C GLY A 5 -9.88 -6.97 -17.41
N ASN A 6 -9.85 -5.65 -17.66
CA ASN A 6 -8.68 -4.96 -18.20
C ASN A 6 -7.78 -4.37 -17.12
N PHE A 7 -7.92 -4.79 -15.87
CA PHE A 7 -7.21 -4.21 -14.74
C PHE A 7 -6.57 -5.26 -13.84
N LEU A 8 -5.36 -4.96 -13.37
CA LEU A 8 -4.70 -5.64 -12.26
C LEU A 8 -4.69 -4.70 -11.06
N LEU A 9 -5.39 -5.08 -10.01
CA LEU A 9 -5.48 -4.35 -8.74
C LEU A 9 -4.48 -4.93 -7.74
N MET A 10 -3.82 -4.07 -6.97
CA MET A 10 -2.84 -4.47 -5.96
C MET A 10 -2.80 -3.49 -4.79
N GLU A 11 -2.32 -3.98 -3.66
CA GLU A 11 -2.04 -3.16 -2.49
C GLU A 11 -0.74 -2.38 -2.66
N ARG A 12 -0.62 -1.24 -1.97
CA ARG A 12 0.56 -0.36 -2.02
C ARG A 12 1.89 -1.11 -1.87
N ASN A 13 1.98 -2.03 -0.91
CA ASN A 13 3.19 -2.78 -0.59
C ASN A 13 3.58 -3.83 -1.64
N GLU A 14 2.66 -4.24 -2.51
CA GLU A 14 2.93 -5.19 -3.60
C GLU A 14 3.60 -4.51 -4.81
N PHE A 15 3.39 -3.20 -4.99
CA PHE A 15 3.72 -2.49 -6.22
C PHE A 15 5.22 -2.51 -6.57
N ARG A 16 6.11 -2.29 -5.60
CA ARG A 16 7.55 -2.22 -5.86
C ARG A 16 8.11 -3.53 -6.42
N GLU A 17 7.75 -4.66 -5.81
CA GLU A 17 8.19 -5.98 -6.25
C GLU A 17 7.52 -6.40 -7.55
N TRP A 18 6.25 -6.05 -7.75
CA TRP A 18 5.60 -6.21 -9.05
C TRP A 18 6.33 -5.43 -10.14
N LEU A 19 6.68 -4.16 -9.90
CA LEU A 19 7.35 -3.28 -10.86
C LEU A 19 8.73 -3.80 -11.27
N LYS A 20 9.51 -4.32 -10.31
CA LYS A 20 10.84 -4.92 -10.57
C LYS A 20 10.78 -6.08 -11.56
N LYS A 21 9.70 -6.87 -11.51
CA LYS A 21 9.47 -8.02 -12.39
C LYS A 21 9.02 -7.64 -13.81
N GLN A 22 8.64 -6.38 -14.04
CA GLN A 22 8.17 -5.94 -15.36
C GLN A 22 9.33 -5.75 -16.33
N VAL A 23 9.18 -6.30 -17.53
CA VAL A 23 10.07 -6.05 -18.67
C VAL A 23 9.56 -4.82 -19.41
N VAL A 24 10.23 -3.68 -19.20
CA VAL A 24 9.89 -2.41 -19.86
C VAL A 24 10.93 -2.13 -20.94
N THR A 25 10.52 -2.16 -22.20
CA THR A 25 11.42 -2.06 -23.37
C THR A 25 11.51 -0.64 -23.93
N ARG A 26 10.52 0.22 -23.63
CA ARG A 26 10.54 1.62 -24.06
C ARG A 26 11.22 2.53 -23.03
N PRO A 27 11.88 3.62 -23.46
CA PRO A 27 12.42 4.60 -22.54
C PRO A 27 11.30 5.31 -21.78
N ILE A 28 11.46 5.43 -20.46
CA ILE A 28 10.60 6.22 -19.59
C ILE A 28 11.44 7.39 -19.07
N GLN A 29 10.95 8.61 -19.27
CA GLN A 29 11.62 9.84 -18.84
C GLN A 29 10.72 10.76 -18.01
N PHE A 30 9.40 10.56 -18.07
CA PHE A 30 8.43 11.45 -17.42
C PHE A 30 7.32 10.66 -16.73
N LEU A 31 6.92 11.13 -15.55
CA LEU A 31 5.76 10.66 -14.81
C LEU A 31 4.73 11.78 -14.82
N GLN A 32 3.59 11.57 -15.47
CA GLN A 32 2.53 12.57 -15.55
C GLN A 32 1.59 12.41 -14.35
N VAL A 33 1.39 13.50 -13.62
CA VAL A 33 0.49 13.59 -12.48
C VAL A 33 -0.87 14.08 -12.93
N HIS A 34 -1.88 13.25 -12.73
CA HIS A 34 -3.27 13.58 -13.05
C HIS A 34 -4.21 13.28 -11.91
N HIS A 35 -5.35 13.95 -11.94
CA HIS A 35 -6.55 13.53 -11.23
C HIS A 35 -7.60 13.14 -12.25
N THR A 36 -8.51 12.28 -11.86
CA THR A 36 -9.58 11.87 -12.76
C THR A 36 -10.63 12.97 -12.96
N ALA A 37 -10.85 13.81 -11.94
CA ALA A 37 -11.99 14.73 -11.77
C ALA A 37 -13.37 14.04 -11.75
N SER A 38 -13.55 13.03 -12.60
CA SER A 38 -14.60 12.02 -12.55
C SER A 38 -14.01 10.70 -13.11
N PRO A 39 -14.04 9.59 -12.36
CA PRO A 39 -14.68 9.40 -11.07
C PRO A 39 -13.98 10.16 -9.94
N ASN A 40 -14.76 10.73 -9.04
CA ASN A 40 -14.34 11.39 -7.81
C ASN A 40 -15.01 10.75 -6.59
N TYR A 41 -14.74 11.24 -5.37
CA TYR A 41 -15.25 10.59 -4.15
C TYR A 41 -16.78 10.54 -4.08
N SER A 42 -17.48 11.52 -4.67
CA SER A 42 -18.93 11.50 -4.83
C SER A 42 -19.39 10.36 -5.73
N THR A 43 -18.76 10.17 -6.90
CA THR A 43 -19.08 9.03 -7.80
C THR A 43 -18.69 7.67 -7.21
N ARG A 44 -17.62 7.63 -6.39
CA ARG A 44 -17.22 6.46 -5.59
C ARG A 44 -18.20 6.19 -4.44
N LYS A 45 -19.11 7.13 -4.17
CA LYS A 45 -20.11 7.11 -3.10
C LYS A 45 -19.44 6.94 -1.73
N MET A 46 -18.45 7.76 -1.41
CA MET A 46 -17.73 7.66 -0.15
C MET A 46 -18.64 7.88 1.06
N VAL A 47 -18.62 6.96 2.02
CA VAL A 47 -19.29 7.06 3.32
C VAL A 47 -18.26 6.74 4.40
N ASN A 48 -18.06 7.65 5.36
CA ASN A 48 -17.08 7.49 6.46
C ASN A 48 -15.68 7.07 5.98
N GLY A 49 -15.22 7.65 4.86
CA GLY A 49 -13.90 7.34 4.29
C GLY A 49 -13.81 6.04 3.49
N ILE A 50 -14.94 5.35 3.25
CA ILE A 50 -14.99 4.07 2.54
C ILE A 50 -15.88 4.19 1.30
N ALA A 51 -15.34 3.82 0.14
CA ALA A 51 -16.09 3.82 -1.11
C ALA A 51 -17.12 2.69 -1.10
N GLN A 52 -18.37 3.02 -1.43
CA GLN A 52 -19.44 2.02 -1.54
C GLN A 52 -19.53 1.42 -2.96
N GLN A 53 -18.91 2.08 -3.95
CA GLN A 53 -18.86 1.56 -5.31
C GLN A 53 -17.75 0.51 -5.46
N ASP A 54 -18.08 -0.62 -6.09
CA ASP A 54 -17.08 -1.61 -6.49
C ASP A 54 -15.93 -0.99 -7.30
N THR A 55 -14.71 -1.39 -6.96
CA THR A 55 -13.48 -0.86 -7.56
C THR A 55 -13.38 -1.20 -9.04
N PHE A 56 -13.67 -2.44 -9.45
CA PHE A 56 -13.58 -2.81 -10.87
C PHE A 56 -14.66 -2.14 -11.71
N LYS A 57 -15.87 -1.92 -11.16
CA LYS A 57 -16.90 -1.11 -11.82
C LYS A 57 -16.45 0.34 -12.05
N CYS A 58 -15.73 0.94 -11.11
CA CYS A 58 -15.16 2.27 -11.29
C CYS A 58 -14.10 2.30 -12.41
N LEU A 59 -13.17 1.35 -12.39
CA LEU A 59 -12.08 1.25 -13.37
C LEU A 59 -12.63 0.99 -14.79
N GLU A 60 -13.54 0.02 -14.94
CA GLU A 60 -14.20 -0.25 -16.23
C GLU A 60 -15.11 0.91 -16.67
N GLY A 61 -15.72 1.65 -15.73
CA GLY A 61 -16.44 2.88 -16.04
C GLY A 61 -15.57 3.95 -16.70
N MET A 62 -14.37 4.20 -16.16
CA MET A 62 -13.38 5.10 -16.79
C MET A 62 -12.95 4.59 -18.16
N ARG A 63 -12.69 3.30 -18.30
CA ARG A 63 -12.32 2.70 -19.57
C ARG A 63 -13.41 2.87 -20.62
N ASN A 64 -14.65 2.55 -20.27
CA ASN A 64 -15.81 2.67 -21.17
C ASN A 64 -16.01 4.11 -21.63
N TYR A 65 -15.83 5.09 -20.74
CA TYR A 65 -15.85 6.50 -21.11
C TYR A 65 -14.75 6.84 -22.13
N HIS A 66 -13.50 6.39 -21.91
CA HIS A 66 -12.43 6.58 -22.89
C HIS A 66 -12.75 5.93 -24.25
N LEU A 67 -13.34 4.73 -24.26
CA LEU A 67 -13.76 4.08 -25.51
C LEU A 67 -14.87 4.87 -26.21
N SER A 68 -15.83 5.44 -25.47
CA SER A 68 -16.88 6.29 -26.07
C SER A 68 -16.32 7.60 -26.64
N GLU A 69 -15.20 8.09 -26.11
CA GLU A 69 -14.44 9.22 -26.67
C GLU A 69 -13.55 8.81 -27.88
N GLY A 70 -13.71 7.59 -28.38
CA GLY A 70 -12.99 7.06 -29.55
C GLY A 70 -11.57 6.59 -29.25
N TRP A 71 -11.21 6.38 -27.98
CA TRP A 71 -9.87 5.89 -27.65
C TRP A 71 -9.81 4.37 -27.82
N ALA A 72 -8.62 3.85 -28.12
CA ALA A 72 -8.43 2.42 -28.30
C ALA A 72 -8.32 1.61 -26.98
N ALA A 73 -8.23 2.30 -25.84
CA ALA A 73 -8.02 1.73 -24.50
C ALA A 73 -8.16 2.84 -23.45
N THR A 74 -8.15 2.46 -22.17
CA THR A 74 -7.94 3.36 -21.03
C THR A 74 -6.83 4.38 -21.29
N GLY A 75 -6.95 5.64 -20.87
CA GLY A 75 -5.95 6.68 -21.16
C GLY A 75 -4.63 6.55 -20.42
N GLN A 76 -4.75 6.21 -19.14
CA GLN A 76 -3.64 6.12 -18.20
C GLN A 76 -3.04 4.73 -18.16
N ASN A 77 -1.78 4.66 -17.72
CA ASN A 77 -1.12 3.39 -17.45
C ASN A 77 -1.47 2.86 -16.05
N ILE A 78 -1.58 3.77 -15.08
CA ILE A 78 -1.76 3.43 -13.67
C ILE A 78 -2.84 4.34 -13.06
N THR A 79 -3.63 3.79 -12.15
CA THR A 79 -4.60 4.52 -11.34
C THR A 79 -4.34 4.26 -9.85
N THR A 80 -4.44 5.29 -9.00
CA THR A 80 -4.47 5.12 -7.53
C THR A 80 -5.84 5.47 -6.98
N LEU A 81 -6.35 4.65 -6.07
CA LEU A 81 -7.68 4.79 -5.50
C LEU A 81 -7.66 5.42 -4.11
N GLU A 82 -8.81 5.91 -3.68
CA GLU A 82 -9.05 6.57 -2.40
C GLU A 82 -8.71 5.70 -1.17
N ASN A 83 -8.73 4.38 -1.32
CA ASN A 83 -8.38 3.42 -0.27
C ASN A 83 -6.88 3.04 -0.26
N GLY A 84 -6.07 3.61 -1.17
CA GLY A 84 -4.64 3.29 -1.28
C GLY A 84 -4.30 2.10 -2.19
N GLN A 85 -5.28 1.53 -2.89
CA GLN A 85 -5.01 0.51 -3.91
C GLN A 85 -4.45 1.14 -5.19
N ILE A 86 -3.66 0.34 -5.92
CA ILE A 86 -3.09 0.68 -7.22
C ILE A 86 -3.69 -0.25 -8.27
N ALA A 87 -4.18 0.32 -9.37
CA ALA A 87 -4.65 -0.43 -10.52
C ALA A 87 -3.75 -0.19 -11.73
N ILE A 88 -3.37 -1.26 -12.42
CA ILE A 88 -2.63 -1.23 -13.67
C ILE A 88 -3.61 -1.46 -14.82
N SER A 89 -3.63 -0.56 -15.79
CA SER A 89 -4.39 -0.74 -17.03
C SER A 89 -3.70 -1.80 -17.90
N LEU A 90 -4.30 -2.99 -18.00
CA LEU A 90 -3.75 -4.10 -18.80
C LEU A 90 -3.92 -3.86 -20.30
N ASP A 91 -4.91 -3.04 -20.70
CA ASP A 91 -5.08 -2.58 -22.08
C ASP A 91 -4.20 -1.37 -22.43
N ARG A 92 -3.56 -0.75 -21.42
CA ARG A 92 -2.49 0.24 -21.60
C ARG A 92 -1.31 0.02 -20.65
N PRO A 93 -0.59 -1.10 -20.80
CA PRO A 93 0.48 -1.49 -19.90
C PRO A 93 1.68 -0.54 -20.01
N LEU A 94 2.70 -0.72 -19.15
CA LEU A 94 3.88 0.17 -19.09
C LEU A 94 4.59 0.35 -20.45
N ASN A 95 4.57 -0.66 -21.34
CA ASN A 95 5.15 -0.59 -22.69
C ASN A 95 4.27 0.10 -23.75
N ARG A 96 3.04 0.50 -23.40
CA ARG A 96 2.16 1.28 -24.28
C ARG A 96 2.18 2.75 -23.87
N ILE A 97 2.38 3.63 -24.85
CA ILE A 97 2.38 5.09 -24.65
C ILE A 97 1.02 5.54 -24.08
N PRO A 98 0.98 6.38 -23.03
CA PRO A 98 -0.26 6.92 -22.45
C PRO A 98 -1.03 7.83 -23.41
N ALA A 99 -2.27 8.17 -23.04
CA ALA A 99 -3.06 9.23 -23.66
C ALA A 99 -3.41 10.35 -22.64
N GLY A 100 -2.47 10.71 -21.76
CA GLY A 100 -2.67 11.71 -20.70
C GLY A 100 -2.57 13.15 -21.22
N ILE A 101 -1.34 13.61 -21.51
CA ILE A 101 -1.08 14.97 -22.00
C ILE A 101 -0.94 14.94 -23.53
N ARG A 102 -1.95 15.45 -24.25
CA ARG A 102 -1.94 15.55 -25.72
C ARG A 102 -0.68 16.28 -26.19
N GLY A 103 0.05 15.70 -27.14
CA GLY A 103 1.31 16.25 -27.66
C GLY A 103 2.55 15.98 -26.79
N PHE A 104 2.41 15.40 -25.61
CA PHE A 104 3.52 15.11 -24.69
C PHE A 104 3.40 13.73 -24.02
N ASN A 105 2.97 12.69 -24.75
CA ASN A 105 2.82 11.34 -24.18
C ASN A 105 4.05 10.43 -24.38
N ASN A 106 4.92 10.76 -25.35
CA ASN A 106 6.09 9.93 -25.61
C ASN A 106 6.99 9.86 -24.37
N LYS A 107 7.55 8.67 -24.08
CA LYS A 107 8.38 8.39 -22.90
C LYS A 107 7.72 8.68 -21.54
N CYS A 108 6.40 8.83 -21.50
CA CYS A 108 5.67 9.11 -20.26
C CYS A 108 5.05 7.85 -19.65
N ILE A 109 4.85 7.84 -18.34
CA ILE A 109 3.84 7.03 -17.65
C ILE A 109 2.76 7.99 -17.18
N CYS A 110 1.50 7.76 -17.55
CA CYS A 110 0.37 8.54 -17.05
C CYS A 110 -0.25 7.86 -15.83
N ILE A 111 -0.36 8.62 -14.74
CA ILE A 111 -0.85 8.16 -13.44
C ILE A 111 -2.04 9.02 -13.07
N GLU A 112 -3.21 8.39 -12.97
CA GLU A 112 -4.47 9.03 -12.60
C GLU A 112 -4.79 8.76 -11.13
N HIS A 113 -5.07 9.82 -10.38
CA HIS A 113 -5.49 9.72 -8.99
C HIS A 113 -7.02 9.90 -8.93
N VAL A 114 -7.76 8.87 -8.51
CA VAL A 114 -9.23 8.94 -8.40
C VAL A 114 -9.59 10.03 -7.41
N GLY A 115 -10.29 11.06 -7.89
CA GLY A 115 -10.67 12.23 -7.12
C GLY A 115 -10.79 13.50 -7.96
N ASN A 116 -11.50 14.49 -7.43
CA ASN A 116 -11.48 15.86 -7.93
C ASN A 116 -10.73 16.77 -6.95
N PHE A 117 -9.42 16.90 -7.09
CA PHE A 117 -8.60 17.75 -6.21
C PHE A 117 -8.51 19.23 -6.64
N ASP A 118 -9.49 19.74 -7.39
CA ASP A 118 -9.68 21.19 -7.51
C ASP A 118 -10.21 21.78 -6.19
N SER A 119 -10.04 23.09 -6.01
CA SER A 119 -10.47 23.78 -4.80
C SER A 119 -11.98 23.66 -4.61
N GLY A 120 -12.40 23.23 -3.42
CA GLY A 120 -13.81 22.89 -3.14
C GLY A 120 -14.23 21.47 -3.54
N GLY A 121 -13.31 20.68 -4.10
CA GLY A 121 -13.50 19.27 -4.40
C GLY A 121 -13.07 18.33 -3.25
N ASP A 122 -12.56 17.17 -3.63
CA ASP A 122 -12.12 16.11 -2.74
C ASP A 122 -10.83 16.48 -2.02
N LYS A 123 -10.69 15.99 -0.78
CA LYS A 123 -9.41 16.01 -0.05
C LYS A 123 -8.79 14.62 -0.14
N ILE A 124 -7.56 14.55 -0.64
CA ILE A 124 -6.81 13.28 -0.75
C ILE A 124 -6.77 12.60 0.63
N THR A 125 -7.23 11.34 0.72
CA THR A 125 -7.16 10.56 1.95
C THR A 125 -5.70 10.24 2.33
N ASP A 126 -5.44 9.96 3.61
CA ASP A 126 -4.09 9.59 4.06
C ASP A 126 -3.56 8.32 3.38
N GLU A 127 -4.41 7.32 3.15
CA GLU A 127 -3.99 6.09 2.47
C GLU A 127 -3.72 6.29 0.98
N GLN A 128 -4.52 7.11 0.30
CA GLN A 128 -4.24 7.49 -1.08
C GLN A 128 -2.93 8.30 -1.14
N LYS A 129 -2.73 9.26 -0.23
CA LYS A 129 -1.52 10.09 -0.15
C LYS A 129 -0.25 9.24 0.00
N LYS A 130 -0.22 8.32 0.97
CA LYS A 130 0.89 7.37 1.18
C LYS A 130 1.17 6.53 -0.07
N THR A 131 0.12 6.12 -0.77
CA THR A 131 0.21 5.29 -1.98
C THR A 131 0.77 6.06 -3.15
N ILE A 132 0.32 7.30 -3.36
CA ILE A 132 0.85 8.19 -4.38
C ILE A 132 2.35 8.40 -4.15
N ILE A 133 2.77 8.78 -2.93
CA ILE A 133 4.19 8.97 -2.58
C ILE A 133 5.01 7.71 -2.92
N HIS A 134 4.56 6.55 -2.44
CA HIS A 134 5.23 5.26 -2.64
C HIS A 134 5.36 4.90 -4.13
N LEU A 135 4.29 5.07 -4.90
CA LEU A 135 4.24 4.76 -6.31
C LEU A 135 5.23 5.61 -7.12
N TYR A 136 5.25 6.92 -6.91
CA TYR A 136 6.19 7.80 -7.63
C TYR A 136 7.64 7.49 -7.24
N ALA A 137 7.92 7.22 -5.97
CA ALA A 137 9.25 6.83 -5.51
C ALA A 137 9.71 5.50 -6.16
N CYS A 138 8.83 4.49 -6.25
CA CYS A 138 9.14 3.22 -6.91
C CYS A 138 9.40 3.38 -8.41
N LEU A 139 8.61 4.20 -9.10
CA LEU A 139 8.80 4.49 -10.52
C LEU A 139 10.11 5.25 -10.76
N ALA A 140 10.39 6.26 -9.95
CA ALA A 140 11.63 7.02 -10.03
C ALA A 140 12.86 6.13 -9.74
N GLU A 141 12.77 5.23 -8.76
CA GLU A 141 13.81 4.22 -8.51
C GLU A 141 14.02 3.32 -9.73
N ARG A 142 12.94 2.73 -10.27
CA ARG A 142 13.00 1.77 -11.37
C ARG A 142 13.59 2.36 -12.64
N PHE A 143 13.23 3.60 -12.96
CA PHE A 143 13.62 4.26 -14.20
C PHE A 143 14.76 5.29 -14.02
N ASN A 144 15.37 5.33 -12.83
CA ASN A 144 16.44 6.26 -12.48
C ASN A 144 16.09 7.73 -12.79
N LEU A 145 14.87 8.15 -12.40
CA LEU A 145 14.39 9.51 -12.65
C LEU A 145 14.72 10.44 -11.47
N PRO A 146 15.22 11.66 -11.72
CA PRO A 146 15.29 12.70 -10.70
C PRO A 146 13.89 13.07 -10.16
N ILE A 147 13.79 13.33 -8.86
CA ILE A 147 12.57 13.87 -8.25
C ILE A 147 12.57 15.39 -8.41
N ASN A 148 12.06 15.87 -9.54
CA ASN A 148 11.94 17.30 -9.83
C ASN A 148 10.77 17.56 -10.80
N THR A 149 10.53 18.83 -11.10
CA THR A 149 9.43 19.28 -11.97
C THR A 149 9.67 19.06 -13.47
N ASP A 150 10.84 18.57 -13.86
CA ASP A 150 11.16 18.24 -15.24
C ASP A 150 10.82 16.79 -15.57
N HIS A 151 10.85 15.90 -14.57
CA HIS A 151 10.55 14.47 -14.71
C HIS A 151 9.22 14.05 -14.09
N ILE A 152 8.75 14.75 -13.04
CA ILE A 152 7.42 14.55 -12.46
C ILE A 152 6.60 15.79 -12.79
N ILE A 153 5.65 15.62 -13.71
CA ILE A 153 5.05 16.73 -14.45
C ILE A 153 3.55 16.77 -14.27
N TYR A 154 3.01 17.93 -13.93
CA TYR A 154 1.56 18.12 -13.84
C TYR A 154 0.99 18.41 -15.22
N HIS A 155 -0.23 17.94 -15.49
CA HIS A 155 -0.94 18.23 -16.74
C HIS A 155 -1.17 19.74 -16.93
N SER A 156 -1.45 20.46 -15.84
CA SER A 156 -1.66 21.91 -15.81
C SER A 156 -0.47 22.71 -16.36
N TRP A 157 0.71 22.12 -16.43
CA TRP A 157 1.91 22.78 -16.96
C TRP A 157 2.03 22.65 -18.48
N PHE A 158 0.97 22.27 -19.20
CA PHE A 158 0.99 22.14 -20.65
C PHE A 158 -0.20 22.83 -21.29
N THR A 159 0.01 23.33 -22.52
CA THR A 159 -1.08 23.80 -23.38
C THR A 159 -1.87 22.62 -23.95
N ARG A 160 -3.01 22.90 -24.59
CA ARG A 160 -3.85 21.88 -25.25
C ARG A 160 -3.11 21.09 -26.35
N THR A 161 -2.06 21.65 -26.92
CA THR A 161 -1.24 21.02 -27.97
C THR A 161 0.04 20.36 -27.44
N GLY A 162 0.27 20.38 -26.12
CA GLY A 162 1.42 19.71 -25.50
C GLY A 162 2.67 20.59 -25.38
N ILE A 163 2.54 21.90 -25.57
CA ILE A 163 3.66 22.82 -25.32
C ILE A 163 3.81 22.99 -23.81
N ARG A 164 5.02 22.74 -23.30
CA ARG A 164 5.35 22.91 -21.89
C ARG A 164 5.32 24.39 -21.51
N LEU A 165 4.60 24.71 -20.45
CA LEU A 165 4.58 26.00 -19.78
C LEU A 165 5.53 25.98 -18.58
N ARG A 166 5.93 27.19 -18.14
CA ARG A 166 6.73 27.34 -16.92
C ARG A 166 5.96 27.01 -15.65
N ASP A 167 4.65 27.24 -15.66
CA ASP A 167 3.75 26.98 -14.54
C ASP A 167 2.30 26.85 -15.03
N PHE A 168 1.35 26.57 -14.13
CA PHE A 168 -0.08 26.71 -14.40
C PHE A 168 -0.40 28.17 -14.74
N THR A 169 -1.11 28.39 -15.85
CA THR A 169 -1.49 29.71 -16.30
C THR A 169 -2.94 29.65 -16.79
N PRO A 170 -3.91 30.22 -16.05
CA PRO A 170 -5.31 30.27 -16.45
C PRO A 170 -5.48 30.77 -17.90
N GLY A 171 -6.29 30.07 -18.68
CA GLY A 171 -6.54 30.38 -20.09
C GLY A 171 -5.44 29.94 -21.08
N LYS A 172 -4.24 29.56 -20.61
CA LYS A 172 -3.18 28.98 -21.47
C LYS A 172 -2.98 27.49 -21.23
N SER A 173 -3.03 27.06 -19.97
CA SER A 173 -2.97 25.65 -19.60
C SER A 173 -4.19 24.90 -20.12
N SER A 174 -4.01 23.64 -20.52
CA SER A 174 -5.09 22.81 -21.06
C SER A 174 -6.18 22.50 -20.03
N LYS A 175 -5.77 22.29 -18.77
CA LYS A 175 -6.59 21.83 -17.65
C LYS A 175 -6.02 22.33 -16.31
N THR A 176 -6.81 22.23 -15.25
CA THR A 176 -6.39 22.45 -13.85
C THR A 176 -5.68 21.24 -13.23
N CYS A 177 -5.89 20.06 -13.80
CA CYS A 177 -5.31 18.77 -13.42
C CYS A 177 -3.80 18.85 -13.07
N PRO A 178 -3.35 18.31 -11.92
CA PRO A 178 -4.04 17.37 -11.03
C PRO A 178 -4.99 18.02 -10.01
N GLY A 179 -5.28 19.32 -10.16
CA GLY A 179 -6.28 20.03 -9.38
C GLY A 179 -5.71 21.25 -8.66
N THR A 180 -6.44 22.36 -8.62
CA THR A 180 -6.01 23.63 -8.00
C THR A 180 -5.80 23.56 -6.49
N ASP A 181 -6.21 22.47 -5.82
CA ASP A 181 -5.95 22.18 -4.41
C ASP A 181 -5.22 20.83 -4.23
N PHE A 182 -4.53 20.35 -5.28
CA PHE A 182 -3.77 19.11 -5.21
C PHE A 182 -2.74 19.19 -4.07
N TRP A 183 -2.72 18.16 -3.23
CA TRP A 183 -1.91 18.10 -2.01
C TRP A 183 -2.23 19.13 -0.92
N GLY A 184 -3.29 19.94 -1.08
CA GLY A 184 -3.56 21.13 -0.27
C GLY A 184 -2.64 22.32 -0.58
N ASP A 185 -1.80 22.22 -1.61
CA ASP A 185 -0.84 23.25 -2.02
C ASP A 185 -1.15 23.82 -3.40
N GLY A 186 -1.79 23.03 -4.26
CA GLY A 186 -2.25 23.42 -5.59
C GLY A 186 -1.47 22.82 -6.76
N ASN A 187 -1.76 23.33 -7.96
CA ASN A 187 -1.24 22.79 -9.23
C ASN A 187 -0.09 23.61 -9.83
N THR A 188 0.57 24.45 -9.04
CA THR A 188 1.72 25.24 -9.48
C THR A 188 3.05 24.48 -9.30
N VAL A 189 4.10 24.92 -9.98
CA VAL A 189 5.47 24.41 -9.78
C VAL A 189 5.93 24.64 -8.34
N ALA A 190 5.59 25.80 -7.76
CA ALA A 190 5.91 26.10 -6.36
C ALA A 190 5.17 25.14 -5.41
N ALA A 191 3.90 24.85 -5.66
CA ALA A 191 3.10 23.90 -4.87
C ALA A 191 3.71 22.49 -4.91
N ALA A 192 4.07 21.98 -6.08
CA ALA A 192 4.72 20.69 -6.23
C ALA A 192 6.04 20.58 -5.43
N LYS A 193 6.83 21.66 -5.41
CA LYS A 193 8.10 21.74 -4.67
C LYS A 193 7.93 21.87 -3.16
N LYS A 194 6.76 22.31 -2.68
CA LYS A 194 6.52 22.55 -1.26
C LYS A 194 6.41 21.27 -0.45
N ASN A 195 5.60 20.30 -0.89
CA ASN A 195 5.37 19.06 -0.15
C ASN A 195 5.37 17.79 -1.01
N PHE A 196 4.77 17.82 -2.21
CA PHE A 196 4.61 16.62 -3.02
C PHE A 196 5.96 15.99 -3.41
N LEU A 197 6.86 16.77 -4.03
CA LEU A 197 8.18 16.27 -4.44
C LEU A 197 9.10 15.94 -3.25
N PRO A 198 9.20 16.76 -2.18
CA PRO A 198 9.97 16.40 -0.99
C PRO A 198 9.56 15.06 -0.38
N GLN A 199 8.25 14.80 -0.23
CA GLN A 199 7.76 13.55 0.35
C GLN A 199 8.09 12.33 -0.54
N ILE A 200 8.04 12.47 -1.86
CA ILE A 200 8.52 11.42 -2.79
C ILE A 200 10.01 11.19 -2.64
N GLN A 201 10.80 12.25 -2.47
CA GLN A 201 12.25 12.14 -2.30
C GLN A 201 12.63 11.45 -0.98
N GLU A 202 11.92 11.77 0.12
CA GLU A 202 12.06 11.10 1.40
C GLU A 202 11.75 9.61 1.30
N GLU A 203 10.65 9.25 0.63
CA GLU A 203 10.28 7.87 0.39
C GLU A 203 11.31 7.14 -0.48
N LEU A 204 11.81 7.77 -1.55
CA LEU A 204 12.87 7.19 -2.38
C LEU A 204 14.15 6.93 -1.56
N ASN A 205 14.51 7.85 -0.66
CA ASN A 205 15.64 7.67 0.25
C ASN A 205 15.40 6.49 1.20
N ARG A 206 14.19 6.35 1.74
CA ARG A 206 13.79 5.20 2.57
C ARG A 206 13.90 3.88 1.81
N LEU A 207 13.40 3.82 0.58
CA LEU A 207 13.44 2.63 -0.29
C LEU A 207 14.88 2.22 -0.64
N LYS A 208 15.76 3.19 -0.93
CA LYS A 208 17.19 2.95 -1.17
C LYS A 208 17.93 2.54 0.11
N GLY A 209 17.57 3.12 1.25
CA GLY A 209 18.08 2.74 2.57
C GLY A 209 17.71 1.30 2.95
N GLN A 210 16.49 0.87 2.63
CA GLN A 210 16.06 -0.52 2.78
C GLN A 210 16.90 -1.46 1.91
N ASN A 211 17.24 -1.11 0.65
CA ASN A 211 18.11 -1.96 -0.18
C ASN A 211 19.51 -2.13 0.42
N LYS A 212 20.06 -1.09 1.10
CA LYS A 212 21.34 -1.24 1.82
C LYS A 212 21.23 -2.28 2.95
N ASN A 213 20.10 -2.32 3.65
CA ASN A 213 19.85 -3.30 4.71
C ASN A 213 19.47 -4.70 4.18
N ILE A 214 18.82 -4.80 3.01
CA ILE A 214 18.51 -6.08 2.35
C ILE A 214 19.79 -6.79 1.89
N SER A 215 20.86 -6.07 1.53
CA SER A 215 22.18 -6.69 1.28
C SER A 215 22.78 -7.41 2.50
N LYS A 216 22.30 -7.12 3.71
CA LYS A 216 22.60 -7.88 4.93
C LYS A 216 21.54 -8.95 5.27
N GLY A 217 20.30 -8.79 4.80
CA GLY A 217 19.17 -9.68 5.11
C GLY A 217 19.03 -10.91 4.20
N ASP A 218 19.66 -10.91 3.03
CA ASP A 218 19.76 -12.08 2.13
C ASP A 218 21.02 -12.93 2.40
N GLN A 219 21.80 -12.59 3.43
CA GLN A 219 22.85 -13.50 3.90
C GLN A 219 22.17 -14.67 4.61
N PRO A 220 22.59 -15.92 4.34
CA PRO A 220 22.16 -17.04 5.19
C PRO A 220 22.45 -16.66 6.64
N MET A 221 21.44 -16.87 7.50
CA MET A 221 21.51 -16.58 8.93
C MET A 221 22.89 -16.97 9.46
N THR A 222 23.61 -16.03 10.07
CA THR A 222 24.98 -16.29 10.56
C THR A 222 24.95 -17.42 11.59
N ILE A 223 26.07 -18.12 11.81
CA ILE A 223 26.16 -19.21 12.80
C ILE A 223 25.68 -18.71 14.18
N GLN A 224 25.98 -17.45 14.52
CA GLN A 224 25.53 -16.84 15.76
C GLN A 224 24.02 -16.60 15.79
N GLU A 225 23.44 -16.02 14.73
CA GLU A 225 22.00 -15.79 14.65
C GLU A 225 21.20 -17.11 14.62
N GLN A 226 21.74 -18.18 14.02
CA GLN A 226 21.15 -19.53 14.05
C GLN A 226 21.15 -20.10 15.47
N ALA A 227 22.26 -19.93 16.20
CA ALA A 227 22.34 -20.35 17.59
C ALA A 227 21.37 -19.54 18.47
N ASP A 228 21.27 -18.23 18.27
CA ASP A 228 20.37 -17.35 19.02
C ASP A 228 18.90 -17.67 18.73
N PHE A 229 18.56 -17.94 17.46
CA PHE A 229 17.21 -18.33 17.06
C PHE A 229 16.82 -19.70 17.63
N GLN A 230 17.72 -20.68 17.60
CA GLN A 230 17.49 -21.99 18.22
C GLN A 230 17.33 -21.87 19.75
N ALA A 231 18.17 -21.07 20.41
CA ALA A 231 18.05 -20.81 21.83
C ALA A 231 16.71 -20.16 22.18
N LEU A 232 16.27 -19.20 21.37
CA LEU A 232 14.97 -18.54 21.55
C LEU A 232 13.80 -19.52 21.33
N GLN A 233 13.87 -20.36 20.30
CA GLN A 233 12.86 -21.40 20.06
C GLN A 233 12.76 -22.37 21.23
N GLU A 234 13.89 -22.78 21.81
CA GLU A 234 13.93 -23.68 22.96
C GLU A 234 13.36 -22.98 24.21
N GLN A 235 13.67 -21.70 24.43
CA GLN A 235 13.05 -20.93 25.51
C GLN A 235 11.54 -20.80 25.35
N VAL A 236 11.05 -20.51 24.15
CA VAL A 236 9.60 -20.46 23.87
C VAL A 236 8.96 -21.81 24.15
N LYS A 237 9.56 -22.91 23.68
CA LYS A 237 9.07 -24.26 23.95
C LYS A 237 9.00 -24.57 25.45
N GLN A 238 10.01 -24.17 26.22
CA GLN A 238 10.04 -24.34 27.68
C GLN A 238 8.99 -23.48 28.40
N LEU A 239 8.71 -22.27 27.91
CA LEU A 239 7.67 -21.41 28.46
C LEU A 239 6.27 -21.94 28.13
N THR A 240 6.05 -22.37 26.88
CA THR A 240 4.78 -22.94 26.42
C THR A 240 4.45 -24.21 27.20
N SER A 241 5.43 -25.09 27.44
CA SER A 241 5.19 -26.33 28.22
C SER A 241 4.86 -26.07 29.69
N LYS A 242 5.27 -24.93 30.26
CA LYS A 242 4.87 -24.52 31.62
C LYS A 242 3.47 -23.92 31.67
N LEU A 243 3.03 -23.27 30.60
CA LEU A 243 1.73 -22.61 30.51
C LEU A 243 0.60 -23.59 30.19
N SER A 244 0.88 -24.63 29.41
CA SER A 244 -0.07 -25.70 29.13
C SER A 244 0.66 -27.03 29.14
N MET A 245 0.40 -27.82 30.18
CA MET A 245 0.96 -29.16 30.30
C MET A 245 -0.02 -30.18 29.72
N ASP A 246 0.47 -31.00 28.79
CA ASP A 246 -0.33 -32.06 28.16
C ASP A 246 -0.77 -33.16 29.14
N LYS A 247 -0.07 -33.29 30.27
CA LYS A 247 -0.33 -34.30 31.30
C LYS A 247 -0.35 -33.67 32.68
N ILE A 248 -1.28 -34.16 33.49
CA ILE A 248 -1.30 -33.89 34.93
C ILE A 248 -0.03 -34.50 35.54
N PRO A 249 0.81 -33.73 36.26
CA PRO A 249 1.96 -34.28 36.96
C PRO A 249 1.53 -35.33 37.98
N GLU A 250 2.32 -36.41 38.14
CA GLU A 250 2.00 -37.50 39.06
C GLU A 250 1.76 -37.01 40.50
N TRP A 251 2.56 -36.04 40.96
CA TRP A 251 2.43 -35.44 42.29
C TRP A 251 1.14 -34.61 42.49
N ALA A 252 0.46 -34.23 41.40
CA ALA A 252 -0.77 -33.45 41.43
C ALA A 252 -2.03 -34.30 41.15
N MET A 253 -1.86 -35.57 40.78
CA MET A 253 -2.94 -36.43 40.28
C MET A 253 -4.09 -36.56 41.30
N GLU A 254 -3.76 -36.93 42.53
CA GLU A 254 -4.74 -37.10 43.61
C GLU A 254 -5.48 -35.79 43.92
N ALA A 255 -4.74 -34.68 43.99
CA ALA A 255 -5.30 -33.36 44.25
C ALA A 255 -6.25 -32.91 43.13
N CYS A 256 -5.91 -33.18 41.88
CA CYS A 256 -6.78 -32.89 40.73
C CYS A 256 -8.06 -33.72 40.75
N VAL A 257 -7.98 -35.01 41.07
CA VAL A 257 -9.16 -35.89 41.20
C VAL A 257 -10.08 -35.40 42.32
N ALA A 258 -9.53 -35.09 43.49
CA ALA A 258 -10.28 -34.54 44.62
C ALA A 258 -10.94 -33.19 44.28
N ALA A 259 -10.22 -32.28 43.63
CA ALA A 259 -10.74 -30.98 43.21
C ALA A 259 -11.92 -31.11 42.24
N LYS A 260 -11.83 -32.04 41.27
CA LYS A 260 -12.92 -32.29 40.31
C LYS A 260 -14.14 -32.92 40.98
N ASN A 261 -13.93 -33.91 41.85
CA ASN A 261 -15.02 -34.57 42.58
C ASN A 261 -15.76 -33.60 43.52
N ALA A 262 -15.04 -32.63 44.11
CA ALA A 262 -15.61 -31.57 44.93
C ALA A 262 -16.28 -30.44 44.11
N GLY A 263 -16.21 -30.47 42.78
CA GLY A 263 -16.72 -29.41 41.91
C GLY A 263 -15.92 -28.11 41.97
N ALA A 264 -14.70 -28.13 42.50
CA ALA A 264 -13.85 -26.96 42.62
C ALA A 264 -13.19 -26.55 41.29
N VAL A 265 -13.11 -27.48 40.32
CA VAL A 265 -12.61 -27.24 38.96
C VAL A 265 -13.40 -28.10 37.95
N ASP A 266 -13.69 -27.53 36.77
CA ASP A 266 -14.43 -28.23 35.71
C ASP A 266 -13.56 -29.24 34.94
N THR A 267 -12.29 -28.88 34.73
CA THR A 267 -11.30 -29.66 33.98
C THR A 267 -9.98 -29.66 34.72
N THR A 268 -9.30 -30.81 34.69
CA THR A 268 -8.02 -31.04 35.36
C THR A 268 -6.87 -31.25 34.38
N SER A 269 -7.15 -31.39 33.08
CA SER A 269 -6.15 -31.56 32.01
C SER A 269 -5.83 -30.23 31.32
N GLY A 270 -4.60 -30.08 30.80
CA GLY A 270 -4.18 -28.89 30.06
C GLY A 270 -3.84 -27.69 30.95
N GLY A 271 -3.75 -27.88 32.26
CA GLY A 271 -3.41 -26.83 33.22
C GLY A 271 -1.94 -26.40 33.13
N SER A 272 -1.64 -25.21 33.63
CA SER A 272 -0.25 -24.76 33.80
C SER A 272 0.42 -25.49 34.97
N TYR A 273 1.75 -25.48 35.00
CA TYR A 273 2.49 -26.03 36.14
C TYR A 273 2.08 -25.39 37.48
N ASP A 274 1.85 -24.07 37.48
CA ASP A 274 1.45 -23.34 38.69
C ASP A 274 0.00 -23.65 39.09
N PHE A 275 -0.89 -23.92 38.14
CA PHE A 275 -2.22 -24.44 38.45
C PHE A 275 -2.14 -25.75 39.24
N TYR A 276 -1.31 -26.70 38.78
CA TYR A 276 -1.13 -27.98 39.49
C TYR A 276 -0.52 -27.81 40.89
N ARG A 277 0.42 -26.85 41.05
CA ARG A 277 1.01 -26.54 42.37
C ARG A 277 -0.04 -26.00 43.32
N LEU A 278 -0.85 -25.06 42.85
CA LEU A 278 -1.88 -24.42 43.66
C LEU A 278 -2.93 -25.44 44.12
N ILE A 279 -3.44 -26.26 43.20
CA ILE A 279 -4.40 -27.32 43.49
C ILE A 279 -3.84 -28.31 44.53
N THR A 280 -2.57 -28.70 44.39
CA THR A 280 -1.92 -29.61 45.35
C THR A 280 -1.74 -28.98 46.74
N VAL A 281 -1.41 -27.69 46.82
CA VAL A 281 -1.33 -26.98 48.10
C VAL A 281 -2.71 -26.89 48.77
N MET A 282 -3.76 -26.56 48.00
CA MET A 282 -5.13 -26.49 48.50
C MET A 282 -5.62 -27.86 49.00
N TYR A 283 -5.34 -28.92 48.25
CA TYR A 283 -5.63 -30.29 48.66
C TYR A 283 -4.97 -30.65 50.00
N ARG A 284 -3.65 -30.40 50.12
CA ARG A 284 -2.88 -30.66 51.35
C ARG A 284 -3.34 -29.83 52.55
N LYS A 285 -3.99 -28.69 52.31
CA LYS A 285 -4.59 -27.83 53.35
C LYS A 285 -6.05 -28.16 53.65
N GLY A 286 -6.64 -29.15 52.97
CA GLY A 286 -7.97 -29.68 53.25
C GLY A 286 -9.12 -28.87 52.66
N PHE A 287 -8.86 -28.05 51.64
CA PHE A 287 -9.92 -27.28 50.95
C PHE A 287 -10.90 -28.19 50.19
N PHE A 288 -10.46 -29.37 49.78
CA PHE A 288 -11.25 -30.44 49.18
C PHE A 288 -10.58 -31.79 49.49
N LYS A 289 -11.36 -32.87 49.54
CA LYS A 289 -10.91 -34.22 49.95
C LYS A 289 -11.12 -35.23 48.85
#